data_AF-A0A099LX15-F1
#
_entry.id   AF-A0A099LX15-F1
#
_cell.length_a   1.000
_cell.length_b   1.000
_cell.length_c   1.000
_cell.angle_alpha   90.00
_cell.angle_beta   90.00
_cell.angle_gamma   90.00
#
_symmetry.space_group_name_H-M   'P 1'
#
loop_
_entity.id
_entity.type
_entity.pdbx_description
1 polymer ?
#
loop_
_entity_poly.entity_id
_entity_poly.type
_entity_poly.pdbx_seq_one_letter_code
_entity_poly.pdbx_strand_id
1 'polypeptide(L)'
;MMCLFSLKSAYCGVNAQPNAGPFPFALFGEDLDHNSVRDDVDQAIANMADSQAQHLYLVKYAQLSSQILLHRYEQDDYANLLFANDLYDEITRLRMCSTKYDVDGKDAYDLTNKLNRVIYNTEDRILAYLQFEKYIMPSALAGEKGC
;
A
#
# COMPACT_ATOMS: atom_id res chain seq x y z
N MET A 1 -0.45 -42.77 -13.23
CA MET A 1 -1.81 -42.60 -13.77
C MET A 1 -1.78 -41.34 -14.62
N MET A 2 -1.93 -41.50 -15.94
CA MET A 2 -1.66 -40.48 -16.97
C MET A 2 -2.84 -39.52 -17.12
N CYS A 3 -2.57 -38.22 -17.28
CA CYS A 3 -3.56 -37.27 -17.81
C CYS A 3 -3.45 -37.26 -19.35
N LEU A 4 -4.45 -37.85 -20.01
CA LEU A 4 -4.68 -37.72 -21.44
C LEU A 4 -5.48 -36.44 -21.72
N PHE A 5 -5.05 -35.69 -22.73
CA PHE A 5 -5.73 -34.51 -23.25
C PHE A 5 -7.09 -34.87 -23.85
N SER A 6 -8.12 -34.07 -23.56
CA SER A 6 -9.25 -33.86 -24.45
C SER A 6 -9.83 -32.46 -24.27
N LEU A 7 -10.04 -31.78 -25.39
CA LEU A 7 -10.52 -30.40 -25.51
C LEU A 7 -11.96 -30.26 -25.00
N LYS A 8 -12.15 -29.48 -23.92
CA LYS A 8 -13.19 -28.46 -23.72
C LYS A 8 -13.26 -28.11 -22.25
N SER A 9 -13.18 -26.81 -21.95
CA SER A 9 -13.58 -26.21 -20.67
C SER A 9 -12.83 -26.71 -19.44
N ALA A 10 -11.59 -26.24 -19.27
CA ALA A 10 -10.96 -26.21 -17.95
C ALA A 10 -11.09 -24.78 -17.40
N TYR A 11 -12.27 -24.48 -16.85
CA TYR A 11 -12.36 -23.51 -15.75
C TYR A 11 -11.59 -24.14 -14.58
N CYS A 12 -10.28 -23.94 -14.54
CA CYS A 12 -9.55 -24.04 -13.28
C CYS A 12 -10.06 -22.90 -12.42
N GLY A 13 -10.79 -23.25 -11.36
CA GLY A 13 -11.47 -22.32 -10.48
C GLY A 13 -10.53 -21.26 -9.93
N VAL A 14 -10.61 -20.06 -10.51
CA VAL A 14 -10.26 -18.85 -9.80
C VAL A 14 -11.36 -18.68 -8.77
N ASN A 15 -11.04 -18.89 -7.49
CA ASN A 15 -11.88 -18.45 -6.39
C ASN A 15 -12.05 -16.94 -6.53
N ALA A 16 -13.12 -16.53 -7.21
CA ALA A 16 -13.61 -15.17 -7.14
C ALA A 16 -14.10 -14.96 -5.69
N GLN A 17 -13.28 -14.34 -4.86
CA GLN A 17 -13.76 -13.82 -3.58
C GLN A 17 -14.87 -12.79 -3.87
N PRO A 18 -16.09 -13.00 -3.36
CA PRO A 18 -17.23 -12.16 -3.69
C PRO A 18 -17.29 -10.97 -2.72
N ASN A 19 -16.24 -10.14 -2.69
CA ASN A 19 -16.26 -8.89 -1.92
C ASN A 19 -15.99 -7.71 -2.86
N ALA A 20 -16.84 -7.56 -3.86
CA ALA A 20 -16.94 -6.32 -4.61
C ALA A 20 -17.65 -5.28 -3.73
N GLY A 21 -16.88 -4.58 -2.90
CA GLY A 21 -17.29 -3.23 -2.49
C GLY A 21 -17.56 -2.36 -3.74
N PRO A 22 -18.16 -1.18 -3.61
CA PRO A 22 -18.59 -0.36 -4.75
C PRO A 22 -17.45 0.12 -5.68
N PHE A 23 -16.19 -0.17 -5.35
CA PHE A 23 -15.00 0.34 -6.04
C PHE A 23 -14.09 -0.82 -6.50
N PRO A 24 -13.88 -1.01 -7.82
CA PRO A 24 -13.25 -2.22 -8.39
C PRO A 24 -11.71 -2.24 -8.37
N PHE A 25 -11.05 -1.44 -7.52
CA PHE A 25 -9.58 -1.39 -7.44
C PHE A 25 -9.12 -2.02 -6.12
N ALA A 26 -8.81 -3.31 -6.17
CA ALA A 26 -8.12 -4.03 -5.09
C ALA A 26 -6.61 -3.76 -5.17
N LEU A 27 -5.90 -3.80 -4.03
CA LEU A 27 -4.44 -3.86 -4.04
C LEU A 27 -4.00 -5.07 -4.89
N PHE A 28 -3.13 -4.91 -5.88
CA PHE A 28 -2.63 -6.04 -6.68
C PHE A 28 -1.40 -6.67 -5.99
N GLY A 29 -1.44 -7.97 -5.67
CA GLY A 29 -0.30 -8.74 -5.12
C GLY A 29 -0.73 -10.04 -4.42
N GLU A 30 0.05 -11.12 -4.48
CA GLU A 30 -0.23 -12.35 -3.71
C GLU A 30 -0.05 -12.10 -2.20
N ASP A 31 -0.93 -12.65 -1.36
CA ASP A 31 -0.74 -12.77 0.09
C ASP A 31 0.32 -13.84 0.36
N LEU A 32 1.58 -13.47 0.11
CA LEU A 32 2.73 -14.39 0.07
C LEU A 32 3.01 -15.07 1.42
N ASP A 33 2.51 -14.52 2.52
CA ASP A 33 2.67 -15.04 3.88
C ASP A 33 1.36 -15.53 4.51
N HIS A 34 0.26 -15.58 3.74
CA HIS A 34 -1.06 -16.04 4.18
C HIS A 34 -1.57 -15.33 5.45
N ASN A 35 -1.14 -14.09 5.70
CA ASN A 35 -1.49 -13.39 6.93
C ASN A 35 -2.75 -12.51 6.78
N SER A 36 -3.44 -12.60 5.63
CA SER A 36 -4.69 -11.90 5.33
C SER A 36 -4.61 -10.37 5.35
N VAL A 37 -3.42 -9.79 5.34
CA VAL A 37 -3.30 -8.34 5.56
C VAL A 37 -3.57 -7.51 4.33
N ARG A 38 -3.34 -8.08 3.15
CA ARG A 38 -3.92 -7.50 1.94
C ARG A 38 -5.44 -7.37 2.06
N ASP A 39 -6.10 -8.43 2.52
CA ASP A 39 -7.56 -8.46 2.68
C ASP A 39 -8.02 -7.48 3.77
N ASP A 40 -7.30 -7.40 4.91
CA ASP A 40 -7.58 -6.43 5.98
C ASP A 40 -7.43 -4.99 5.51
N VAL A 41 -6.40 -4.69 4.71
CA VAL A 41 -6.15 -3.36 4.16
C VAL A 41 -7.20 -3.02 3.08
N ASP A 42 -7.50 -3.94 2.16
CA ASP A 42 -8.53 -3.73 1.13
C ASP A 42 -9.92 -3.50 1.77
N GLN A 43 -10.26 -4.30 2.79
CA GLN A 43 -11.50 -4.15 3.54
C GLN A 43 -11.53 -2.84 4.35
N ALA A 44 -10.40 -2.46 4.95
CA ALA A 44 -10.28 -1.18 5.66
C ALA A 44 -10.48 0.00 4.71
N ILE A 45 -9.88 -0.02 3.52
CA ILE A 45 -10.06 1.02 2.50
C ILE A 45 -11.53 1.13 2.10
N ALA A 46 -12.17 0.01 1.79
CA ALA A 46 -13.59 -0.02 1.40
C ALA A 46 -14.52 0.54 2.49
N ASN A 47 -14.15 0.40 3.76
CA ASN A 47 -14.92 0.92 4.90
C ASN A 47 -14.59 2.38 5.25
N MET A 48 -13.41 2.88 4.87
CA MET A 48 -12.95 4.24 5.18
C MET A 48 -13.30 5.26 4.11
N ALA A 49 -13.42 4.83 2.85
CA ALA A 49 -13.65 5.72 1.72
C ALA A 49 -15.16 6.02 1.54
N ASP A 50 -15.53 7.29 1.68
CA ASP A 50 -16.88 7.79 1.42
C ASP A 50 -17.09 8.18 -0.06
N SER A 51 -16.01 8.23 -0.84
CA SER A 51 -16.03 8.57 -2.27
C SER A 51 -15.04 7.75 -3.08
N GLN A 52 -15.27 7.67 -4.40
CA GLN A 52 -14.34 7.03 -5.33
C GLN A 52 -12.94 7.69 -5.30
N ALA A 53 -12.90 9.00 -5.11
CA ALA A 53 -11.67 9.79 -4.98
C ALA A 53 -10.85 9.35 -3.75
N GLN A 54 -11.50 9.26 -2.58
CA GLN A 54 -10.88 8.78 -1.35
C GLN A 54 -10.41 7.32 -1.48
N HIS A 55 -11.20 6.45 -2.15
CA HIS A 55 -10.81 5.07 -2.40
C HIS A 55 -9.52 4.98 -3.22
N LEU A 56 -9.46 5.69 -4.36
CA LEU A 56 -8.27 5.71 -5.22
C LEU A 56 -7.05 6.27 -4.51
N TYR A 57 -7.24 7.34 -3.74
CA TYR A 57 -6.20 7.95 -2.92
C TYR A 57 -5.63 6.96 -1.90
N LEU A 58 -6.51 6.26 -1.17
CA LEU A 58 -6.12 5.27 -0.17
C LEU A 58 -5.43 4.04 -0.79
N VAL A 59 -5.91 3.55 -1.94
CA VAL A 59 -5.23 2.46 -2.67
C VAL A 59 -3.83 2.89 -3.07
N LYS A 60 -3.65 4.09 -3.61
CA LYS A 60 -2.32 4.60 -3.98
C LYS A 60 -1.41 4.73 -2.76
N TYR A 61 -1.94 5.20 -1.64
CA TYR A 61 -1.20 5.31 -0.38
C TYR A 61 -0.78 3.95 0.17
N ALA A 62 -1.69 2.97 0.17
CA ALA A 62 -1.42 1.60 0.60
C ALA A 62 -0.36 0.92 -0.27
N GLN A 63 -0.39 1.14 -1.59
CA GLN A 63 0.64 0.62 -2.51
C GLN A 63 2.03 1.15 -2.17
N LEU A 64 2.16 2.46 -1.92
CA LEU A 64 3.44 3.05 -1.51
C LEU A 64 3.89 2.51 -0.14
N SER A 65 2.98 2.48 0.83
CA SER A 65 3.27 2.00 2.19
C SER A 65 3.67 0.52 2.22
N SER A 66 3.10 -0.30 1.35
CA SER A 66 3.46 -1.73 1.26
C SER A 66 4.90 -1.94 0.80
N GLN A 67 5.49 -1.00 0.06
CA GLN A 67 6.90 -1.10 -0.34
C GLN A 67 7.84 -1.03 0.87
N ILE A 68 7.46 -0.34 1.95
CA ILE A 68 8.22 -0.32 3.21
C ILE A 68 8.30 -1.73 3.80
N LEU A 69 7.19 -2.47 3.75
CA LEU A 69 7.09 -3.82 4.31
C LEU A 69 7.81 -4.87 3.46
N LEU A 70 7.87 -4.67 2.14
CA LEU A 70 8.47 -5.62 1.20
C LEU A 70 9.99 -5.42 1.03
N HIS A 71 10.51 -4.25 1.39
CA HIS A 71 11.94 -3.94 1.26
C HIS A 71 12.77 -4.59 2.36
N ARG A 72 13.91 -5.19 2.00
CA ARG A 72 14.84 -5.82 2.95
C ARG A 72 15.99 -4.88 3.26
N TYR A 73 16.01 -4.31 4.46
CA TYR A 73 17.04 -3.35 4.92
C TYR A 73 18.37 -3.99 5.35
N GLU A 74 18.56 -5.29 5.12
CA GLU A 74 19.74 -6.04 5.57
C GLU A 74 20.99 -5.81 4.70
N GLN A 75 20.84 -5.25 3.49
CA GLN A 75 21.91 -5.16 2.50
C GLN A 75 22.06 -3.71 1.99
N ASP A 76 23.28 -3.17 2.11
CA ASP A 76 23.73 -1.86 1.59
C ASP A 76 23.00 -0.61 2.15
N ASP A 77 23.67 0.10 3.06
CA ASP A 77 23.17 1.35 3.66
C ASP A 77 22.90 2.45 2.63
N TYR A 78 23.63 2.50 1.50
CA TYR A 78 23.43 3.53 0.48
C TYR A 78 22.19 3.24 -0.37
N ALA A 79 21.98 1.99 -0.76
CA ALA A 79 20.78 1.57 -1.49
C ALA A 79 19.51 1.76 -0.64
N ASN A 80 19.58 1.40 0.65
CA ASN A 80 18.49 1.62 1.61
C ASN A 80 18.18 3.10 1.78
N LEU A 81 19.20 3.95 1.83
CA LEU A 81 19.05 5.39 1.89
C LEU A 81 18.38 5.95 0.64
N LEU A 82 18.81 5.56 -0.58
CA LEU A 82 18.16 6.03 -1.80
C LEU A 82 16.68 5.60 -1.85
N PHE A 83 16.41 4.31 -1.61
CA PHE A 83 15.06 3.77 -1.57
C PHE A 83 14.16 4.51 -0.57
N ALA A 84 14.63 4.70 0.66
CA ALA A 84 13.83 5.32 1.70
C ALA A 84 13.50 6.79 1.38
N ASN A 85 14.46 7.55 0.85
CA ASN A 85 14.23 8.95 0.50
C ASN A 85 13.30 9.09 -0.72
N ASP A 86 13.47 8.27 -1.76
CA ASP A 86 12.59 8.28 -2.93
C ASP A 86 11.15 7.91 -2.56
N LEU A 87 10.97 6.87 -1.75
CA LEU A 87 9.64 6.45 -1.31
C LEU A 87 9.00 7.48 -0.36
N TYR A 88 9.79 8.07 0.55
CA TYR A 88 9.32 9.14 1.42
C TYR A 88 8.85 10.36 0.61
N ASP A 89 9.58 10.71 -0.45
CA ASP A 89 9.22 11.79 -1.35
C ASP A 89 7.91 11.53 -2.09
N GLU A 90 7.70 10.30 -2.56
CA GLU A 90 6.45 9.90 -3.20
C GLU A 90 5.26 9.94 -2.24
N ILE A 91 5.42 9.40 -1.04
CA ILE A 91 4.38 9.43 0.01
C ILE A 91 4.06 10.87 0.40
N THR A 92 5.08 11.70 0.57
CA THR A 92 4.92 13.12 0.93
C THR A 92 4.19 13.88 -0.18
N ARG A 93 4.60 13.68 -1.45
CA ARG A 93 3.93 14.30 -2.60
C ARG A 93 2.47 13.85 -2.72
N LEU A 94 2.16 12.57 -2.48
CA LEU A 94 0.79 12.08 -2.46
C LEU A 94 -0.05 12.80 -1.40
N ARG A 95 0.48 12.96 -0.18
CA ARG A 95 -0.20 13.65 0.92
C ARG A 95 -0.38 15.15 0.67
N MET A 96 0.66 15.83 0.21
CA MET A 96 0.63 17.27 -0.07
C MET A 96 -0.27 17.62 -1.25
N CYS A 97 -0.33 16.76 -2.26
CA CYS A 97 -1.12 16.98 -3.47
C CYS A 97 -2.43 16.18 -3.49
N SER A 98 -3.02 15.94 -2.32
CA SER A 98 -4.29 15.21 -2.17
C SER A 98 -5.42 15.85 -2.98
N THR A 99 -5.40 17.18 -3.13
CA THR A 99 -6.40 17.93 -3.92
C THR A 99 -6.37 17.58 -5.40
N LYS A 100 -5.23 17.11 -5.95
CA LYS A 100 -5.16 16.56 -7.32
C LYS A 100 -5.96 15.26 -7.48
N TYR A 101 -6.26 14.60 -6.36
CA TYR A 101 -7.09 13.40 -6.28
C TYR A 101 -8.51 13.72 -5.80
N ASP A 102 -8.90 14.99 -5.72
CA ASP A 102 -10.21 15.43 -5.18
C ASP A 102 -10.44 15.00 -3.72
N VAL A 103 -9.37 14.98 -2.92
CA VAL A 103 -9.39 14.68 -1.48
C VAL A 103 -8.88 15.89 -0.70
N ASP A 104 -9.70 16.39 0.22
CA ASP A 104 -9.30 17.47 1.13
C ASP A 104 -8.07 17.09 1.95
N GLY A 105 -7.19 18.06 2.23
CA GLY A 105 -5.93 17.80 2.93
C GLY A 105 -6.11 17.23 4.34
N LYS A 106 -7.16 17.65 5.06
CA LYS A 106 -7.49 17.11 6.38
C LYS A 106 -7.99 15.66 6.26
N ASP A 107 -8.87 15.40 5.30
CA ASP A 107 -9.36 14.04 5.06
C ASP A 107 -8.21 13.11 4.66
N ALA A 108 -7.32 13.55 3.79
CA ALA A 108 -6.12 12.81 3.42
C ALA A 108 -5.26 12.47 4.64
N TYR A 109 -5.02 13.43 5.55
CA TYR A 109 -4.30 13.19 6.80
C TYR A 109 -5.01 12.18 7.71
N ASP A 110 -6.32 12.33 7.91
CA ASP A 110 -7.10 11.46 8.80
C ASP A 110 -7.20 10.03 8.25
N LEU A 111 -7.45 9.90 6.95
CA LEU A 111 -7.56 8.61 6.26
C LEU A 111 -6.23 7.85 6.26
N THR A 112 -5.11 8.52 5.93
CA THR A 112 -3.78 7.87 5.95
C THR A 112 -3.37 7.44 7.36
N ASN A 113 -3.67 8.25 8.38
CA ASN A 113 -3.40 7.87 9.76
C ASN A 113 -4.24 6.67 10.23
N LYS A 114 -5.50 6.59 9.84
CA LYS A 114 -6.35 5.43 10.13
C LYS A 114 -5.81 4.18 9.43
N LEU A 115 -5.43 4.31 8.16
CA LEU A 115 -4.91 3.21 7.36
C LEU A 115 -3.56 2.70 7.88
N ASN A 116 -2.67 3.59 8.36
CA ASN A 116 -1.40 3.20 8.98
C ASN A 116 -1.57 2.27 10.18
N ARG A 117 -2.65 2.43 10.96
CA ARG A 117 -2.94 1.53 12.10
C ARG A 117 -3.32 0.11 11.65
N VAL A 118 -3.73 -0.05 10.40
CA VAL A 118 -4.03 -1.37 9.80
C VAL A 118 -2.76 -1.94 9.17
N ILE A 119 -2.02 -1.12 8.41
CA ILE A 119 -0.78 -1.53 7.73
C ILE A 119 0.30 -1.92 8.75
N TYR A 120 0.52 -1.12 9.79
CA TYR A 120 1.59 -1.32 10.78
C TYR A 120 1.03 -1.79 12.14
N ASN A 121 0.35 -2.94 12.15
CA ASN A 121 -0.36 -3.45 13.32
C ASN A 121 0.34 -4.63 14.05
N THR A 122 1.49 -5.10 13.56
CA THR A 122 2.30 -6.14 14.21
C THR A 122 3.70 -5.62 14.55
N GLU A 123 4.39 -6.29 15.47
CA GLU A 123 5.77 -5.95 15.85
C GLU A 123 6.70 -5.88 14.64
N ASP A 124 6.69 -6.92 13.78
CA ASP A 124 7.56 -6.97 12.59
C ASP A 124 7.32 -5.80 11.62
N ARG A 125 6.06 -5.39 11.44
CA ARG A 125 5.71 -4.29 10.53
C ARG A 125 6.06 -2.93 11.11
N ILE A 126 5.89 -2.77 12.41
CA ILE A 126 6.37 -1.58 13.13
C ILE A 126 7.90 -1.51 13.02
N LEU A 127 8.61 -2.63 13.18
CA LEU A 127 10.06 -2.69 13.02
C LEU A 127 10.50 -2.35 11.59
N ALA A 128 9.82 -2.87 10.56
CA ALA A 128 10.07 -2.51 9.17
C ALA A 128 9.88 -1.00 8.92
N TYR A 129 8.81 -0.42 9.48
CA TYR A 129 8.57 1.02 9.40
C TYR A 129 9.67 1.84 10.11
N LEU A 130 10.12 1.42 11.29
CA LEU A 130 11.21 2.08 12.01
C LEU A 130 12.55 1.96 11.27
N GLN A 131 12.80 0.83 10.60
CA GLN A 131 13.97 0.67 9.74
C GLN A 131 13.91 1.62 8.55
N PHE A 132 12.77 1.73 7.88
CA PHE A 132 12.55 2.73 6.84
C PHE A 132 12.84 4.15 7.33
N GLU A 133 12.26 4.56 8.47
CA GLU A 133 12.43 5.89 9.02
C GLU A 133 13.90 6.24 9.33
N LYS A 134 14.68 5.26 9.78
CA LYS A 134 16.12 5.43 10.04
C LYS A 134 16.90 5.96 8.83
N TYR A 135 16.46 5.63 7.62
CA TYR A 135 17.15 5.97 6.37
C TYR A 135 16.65 7.26 5.70
N ILE A 136 15.61 7.91 6.23
CA ILE A 136 15.11 9.18 5.72
C ILE A 136 16.06 10.31 6.15
N MET A 137 16.61 11.05 5.19
CA MET A 137 17.52 12.14 5.49
C MET A 137 16.77 13.43 5.87
N PRO A 138 17.31 14.25 6.78
CA PRO A 138 16.72 15.54 7.13
C PRO A 138 16.53 16.49 5.93
N SER A 139 17.36 16.36 4.90
CA SER A 139 17.20 17.13 3.65
C SER A 139 15.95 16.75 2.85
N ALA A 140 15.48 15.50 2.94
CA ALA A 140 14.20 15.08 2.37
C ALA A 140 13.01 15.69 3.12
N LEU A 141 13.20 16.05 4.40
CA LEU A 141 12.21 16.77 5.22
C LEU A 141 12.17 18.28 4.93
N ALA A 142 13.21 18.85 4.30
CA ALA A 142 13.43 20.29 4.15
C ALA A 142 13.16 20.83 2.73
N GLY A 143 12.89 19.98 1.74
CA GLY A 143 12.61 20.40 0.37
C GLY A 143 11.18 20.91 0.21
N GLU A 144 10.99 22.09 -0.39
CA GLU A 144 9.70 22.51 -0.94
C GLU A 144 9.29 21.52 -2.05
N LYS A 145 8.47 20.53 -1.69
CA LYS A 145 7.90 19.60 -2.65
C LYS A 145 6.63 20.25 -3.21
N GLY A 146 6.74 20.83 -4.40
CA GLY A 146 5.59 21.42 -5.09
C GLY A 146 4.52 20.37 -5.45
N CYS A 147 3.28 20.85 -5.49
CA CYS A 147 2.25 20.33 -6.38
C CYS A 147 2.34 21.08 -7.71
#